data_AF-A0A484F3G1-F1
#
_entry.id   AF-A0A484F3G1-F1
#
_cell.length_a   1.000
_cell.length_b   1.000
_cell.length_c   1.000
_cell.angle_alpha   90.00
_cell.angle_beta   90.00
_cell.angle_gamma   90.00
#
_symmetry.space_group_name_H-M   'P 1'
#
loop_
_entity.id
_entity.type
_entity.pdbx_description
1 polymer ?
#
loop_
_entity_poly.entity_id
_entity_poly.type
_entity_poly.pdbx_seq_one_letter_code
_entity_poly.pdbx_strand_id
1 'polypeptide(L)'
;MKDMNETELADSQESIHFKNTGASDLFDRAATIQKLLSENGAEISVEEIEAKLKEMTEIFKVPAAEAQRSVTNAFLKKYGISKTKVFAGKGSAVTKKIAEINAMAGMPDAWVNFTGKVIQIWDSTHESIAQAGLVGDETGIIKFTIWSSTEINPLELNKTYDFKNVVVKSWNDKASITLNKAATIAPAAEEIVTVKAGETILSDSKDRTNELRTVAELQQGGIWTDLKANIVQLFEKTHESIAFAGVLGDETGTMRFTVWKTSEIENIEAGKSYLLKNAITKEWNGNIAVEINRAGKVEEIDEEIVAKASVFELCGCAVDIQAGSGLIRRCPECNKVMTKGMCTEHGKVKGKYDLRIKAVFDDGSEAHETIINCELTQKLLNIELADAVMMATETLDPECINDIIKKEFIGKYYVVRGAKTDRYIIVENVERAEPIDANRISQLKDCLMEELDRKNDAEKIENGEIRNDEIRVGENRDIEKDIEEMEELKSSDFEEFEKILNSIEAEDEGIEEDEEIEIEEIKVI
;
A
#
# COMPACT_ATOMS: atom_id res chain seq x y z
N MET A 1 52.68 33.40 -41.34
CA MET A 1 51.25 33.76 -41.28
C MET A 1 50.52 32.47 -41.58
N LYS A 2 50.13 31.74 -40.53
CA LYS A 2 48.73 31.69 -40.00
C LYS A 2 47.83 31.01 -41.03
N ASP A 3 47.25 29.82 -40.84
CA ASP A 3 46.89 29.06 -39.65
C ASP A 3 46.88 27.56 -40.02
N MET A 4 47.27 26.68 -39.09
CA MET A 4 47.01 25.24 -39.17
C MET A 4 46.28 24.83 -37.89
N ASN A 5 45.14 24.16 -38.08
CA ASN A 5 44.05 23.95 -37.12
C ASN A 5 44.44 23.19 -35.85
N GLU A 6 43.84 23.62 -34.74
CA GLU A 6 43.92 23.09 -33.37
C GLU A 6 43.23 21.71 -33.16
N THR A 7 43.02 20.90 -34.21
CA THR A 7 42.19 19.69 -34.11
C THR A 7 42.98 18.37 -34.13
N GLU A 8 44.30 18.38 -34.32
CA GLU A 8 45.13 17.15 -34.32
C GLU A 8 46.01 16.97 -33.07
N LEU A 9 45.90 17.86 -32.07
CA LEU A 9 46.58 17.74 -30.77
C LEU A 9 45.69 17.19 -29.65
N ALA A 10 44.38 17.01 -29.89
CA ALA A 10 43.44 16.46 -28.91
C ALA A 10 43.35 14.91 -28.98
N ASP A 11 43.44 14.31 -30.16
CA ASP A 11 43.29 12.86 -30.36
C ASP A 11 44.50 12.01 -29.89
N SER A 12 45.64 12.65 -29.61
CA SER A 12 46.79 12.01 -28.99
C SER A 12 46.86 12.19 -27.47
N GLN A 13 45.95 12.96 -26.87
CA GLN A 13 45.81 13.07 -25.41
C GLN A 13 44.61 12.28 -24.86
N GLU A 14 43.55 12.05 -25.63
CA GLU A 14 42.41 11.24 -25.19
C GLU A 14 42.65 9.72 -25.25
N SER A 15 43.66 9.26 -25.98
CA SER A 15 44.08 7.85 -26.01
C SER A 15 44.96 7.42 -24.82
N ILE A 16 45.28 8.34 -23.90
CA ILE A 16 46.07 8.06 -22.69
C ILE A 16 45.22 8.12 -21.40
N HIS A 17 43.98 8.62 -21.46
CA HIS A 17 43.19 8.82 -20.24
C HIS A 17 42.27 7.64 -19.85
N PHE A 18 42.11 6.63 -20.70
CA PHE A 18 41.20 5.49 -20.45
C PHE A 18 41.88 4.19 -19.97
N LYS A 19 43.14 4.25 -19.51
CA LYS A 19 43.85 3.07 -18.94
C LYS A 19 44.37 3.23 -17.51
N ASN A 20 44.11 4.33 -16.81
CA ASN A 20 44.75 4.59 -15.51
C ASN A 20 43.82 4.75 -14.28
N THR A 21 42.50 4.59 -14.41
CA THR A 21 41.58 4.74 -13.26
C THR A 21 41.59 3.56 -12.29
N GLY A 22 41.88 2.33 -12.75
CA GLY A 22 41.98 1.16 -11.86
C GLY A 22 43.30 1.09 -11.07
N ALA A 23 44.38 1.67 -11.61
CA ALA A 23 45.70 1.65 -10.98
C ALA A 23 45.82 2.69 -9.85
N SER A 24 45.18 3.85 -9.98
CA SER A 24 45.20 4.87 -8.91
C SER A 24 44.40 4.44 -7.68
N ASP A 25 43.23 3.79 -7.86
CA ASP A 25 42.41 3.30 -6.72
C ASP A 25 43.16 2.23 -5.90
N LEU A 26 43.84 1.28 -6.56
CA LEU A 26 44.59 0.24 -5.85
C LEU A 26 45.82 0.79 -5.12
N PHE A 27 46.50 1.78 -5.71
CA PHE A 27 47.66 2.44 -5.09
C PHE A 27 47.24 3.24 -3.85
N ASP A 28 46.16 4.02 -3.91
CA ASP A 28 45.65 4.80 -2.79
C ASP A 28 45.21 3.90 -1.62
N ARG A 29 44.62 2.74 -1.94
CA ARG A 29 44.23 1.72 -0.96
C ARG A 29 45.44 1.01 -0.36
N ALA A 30 46.46 0.72 -1.16
CA ALA A 30 47.72 0.17 -0.68
C ALA A 30 48.45 1.14 0.26
N ALA A 31 48.49 2.44 -0.08
CA ALA A 31 49.06 3.48 0.77
C ALA A 31 48.30 3.63 2.10
N THR A 32 46.97 3.52 2.08
CA THR A 32 46.14 3.53 3.30
C THR A 32 46.45 2.36 4.23
N ILE A 33 46.61 1.15 3.66
CA ILE A 33 46.98 -0.05 4.43
C ILE A 33 48.41 0.08 4.96
N GLN A 34 49.35 0.58 4.15
CA GLN A 34 50.74 0.78 4.55
C GLN A 34 50.86 1.76 5.73
N LYS A 35 50.11 2.86 5.70
CA LYS A 35 50.03 3.81 6.81
C LYS A 35 49.49 3.14 8.09
N LEU A 36 48.44 2.34 7.98
CA LEU A 36 47.88 1.61 9.12
C LEU A 36 48.87 0.61 9.73
N LEU A 37 49.63 -0.11 8.89
CA LEU A 37 50.59 -1.12 9.33
C LEU A 37 51.86 -0.50 9.93
N SER A 38 52.36 0.59 9.33
CA SER A 38 53.50 1.34 9.86
C SER A 38 53.21 2.04 11.19
N GLU A 39 52.01 2.61 11.36
CA GLU A 39 51.53 3.13 12.66
C GLU A 39 51.52 2.06 13.78
N ASN A 40 51.47 0.78 13.41
CA ASN A 40 51.41 -0.35 14.34
C ASN A 40 52.70 -1.19 14.39
N GLY A 41 53.80 -0.67 13.85
CA GLY A 41 55.14 -1.26 13.98
C GLY A 41 55.51 -2.31 12.92
N ALA A 42 54.79 -2.38 11.79
CA ALA A 42 55.18 -3.17 10.63
C ALA A 42 55.69 -2.30 9.48
N GLU A 43 56.94 -2.50 9.08
CA GLU A 43 57.51 -1.88 7.88
C GLU A 43 57.24 -2.76 6.66
N ILE A 44 56.41 -2.26 5.74
CA ILE A 44 56.08 -2.91 4.46
C ILE A 44 56.08 -1.83 3.38
N SER A 45 56.56 -2.17 2.18
CA SER A 45 56.46 -1.27 1.02
C SER A 45 55.04 -1.27 0.43
N VAL A 46 54.62 -0.11 -0.10
CA VAL A 46 53.32 0.04 -0.77
C VAL A 46 53.17 -0.96 -1.93
N GLU A 47 54.27 -1.23 -2.62
CA GLU A 47 54.35 -2.13 -3.78
C GLU A 47 54.00 -3.59 -3.43
N GLU A 48 54.42 -4.08 -2.26
CA GLU A 48 54.08 -5.45 -1.80
C GLU A 48 52.58 -5.58 -1.49
N ILE A 49 51.98 -4.52 -0.95
CA ILE A 49 50.55 -4.49 -0.62
C ILE A 49 49.71 -4.37 -1.90
N GLU A 50 50.15 -3.53 -2.84
CA GLU A 50 49.50 -3.35 -4.14
C GLU A 50 49.54 -4.63 -4.98
N ALA A 51 50.67 -5.34 -5.02
CA ALA A 51 50.78 -6.63 -5.71
C ALA A 51 49.81 -7.67 -5.13
N LYS A 52 49.65 -7.70 -3.81
CA LYS A 52 48.69 -8.57 -3.12
C LYS A 52 47.24 -8.18 -3.40
N LEU A 53 46.95 -6.87 -3.48
CA LEU A 53 45.62 -6.37 -3.83
C LEU A 53 45.26 -6.72 -5.27
N LYS A 54 46.18 -6.53 -6.22
CA LYS A 54 46.02 -6.93 -7.63
C LYS A 54 45.82 -8.44 -7.77
N GLU A 55 46.55 -9.25 -7.02
CA GLU A 55 46.34 -10.70 -6.99
C GLU A 55 44.88 -11.03 -6.61
N MET A 56 44.36 -10.39 -5.57
CA MET A 56 42.99 -10.65 -5.07
C MET A 56 41.89 -10.11 -6.00
N THR A 57 42.09 -8.94 -6.62
CA THR A 57 41.09 -8.31 -7.50
C THR A 57 41.14 -8.84 -8.93
N GLU A 58 42.33 -9.08 -9.50
CA GLU A 58 42.48 -9.48 -10.90
C GLU A 58 42.40 -10.99 -11.10
N ILE A 59 43.05 -11.78 -10.22
CA ILE A 59 43.12 -13.24 -10.32
C ILE A 59 41.94 -13.88 -9.60
N PHE A 60 41.70 -13.49 -8.34
CA PHE A 60 40.62 -14.07 -7.54
C PHE A 60 39.26 -13.36 -7.72
N LYS A 61 39.21 -12.29 -8.53
CA LYS A 61 37.98 -11.51 -8.83
C LYS A 61 37.21 -11.07 -7.59
N VAL A 62 37.90 -10.86 -6.47
CA VAL A 62 37.30 -10.40 -5.22
C VAL A 62 37.01 -8.89 -5.34
N PRO A 63 35.82 -8.40 -4.94
CA PRO A 63 35.52 -6.98 -4.93
C PRO A 63 36.56 -6.19 -4.13
N ALA A 64 36.93 -5.00 -4.60
CA ALA A 64 38.09 -4.25 -4.07
C ALA A 64 37.99 -3.93 -2.57
N ALA A 65 36.78 -3.71 -2.04
CA ALA A 65 36.54 -3.52 -0.60
C ALA A 65 36.85 -4.76 0.24
N GLU A 66 36.53 -5.94 -0.28
CA GLU A 66 36.78 -7.21 0.40
C GLU A 66 38.24 -7.66 0.23
N ALA A 67 38.84 -7.40 -0.93
CA ALA A 67 40.27 -7.58 -1.16
C ALA A 67 41.10 -6.74 -0.18
N GLN A 68 40.72 -5.48 0.06
CA GLN A 68 41.37 -4.61 1.04
C GLN A 68 41.30 -5.17 2.47
N ARG A 69 40.13 -5.66 2.89
CA ARG A 69 39.95 -6.29 4.22
C ARG A 69 40.78 -7.57 4.35
N SER A 70 40.80 -8.40 3.30
CA SER A 70 41.51 -9.68 3.29
C SER A 70 43.04 -9.49 3.33
N VAL A 71 43.56 -8.59 2.49
CA VAL A 71 44.99 -8.24 2.45
C VAL A 71 45.46 -7.63 3.77
N THR A 72 44.67 -6.70 4.34
CA THR A 72 44.98 -6.11 5.67
C THR A 72 45.05 -7.20 6.75
N ASN A 73 44.08 -8.12 6.78
CA ASN A 73 44.09 -9.23 7.73
C ASN A 73 45.26 -10.21 7.55
N ALA A 74 45.65 -10.48 6.30
CA ALA A 74 46.78 -11.35 5.98
C ALA A 74 48.10 -10.75 6.50
N PHE A 75 48.30 -9.45 6.30
CA PHE A 75 49.50 -8.76 6.80
C PHE A 75 49.49 -8.61 8.32
N LEU A 76 48.34 -8.31 8.96
CA LEU A 76 48.24 -8.29 10.42
C LEU A 76 48.63 -9.64 11.05
N LYS A 77 48.24 -10.75 10.41
CA LYS A 77 48.63 -12.10 10.83
C LYS A 77 50.13 -12.36 10.61
N LYS A 78 50.69 -11.90 9.49
CA LYS A 78 52.12 -12.07 9.14
C LYS A 78 53.04 -11.35 10.13
N TYR A 79 52.67 -10.15 10.57
CA TYR A 79 53.47 -9.35 11.50
C TYR A 79 53.15 -9.58 12.98
N GLY A 80 52.29 -10.56 13.29
CA GLY A 80 51.94 -10.91 14.67
C GLY A 80 51.24 -9.78 15.43
N ILE A 81 50.67 -8.81 14.71
CA ILE A 81 50.01 -7.66 15.32
C ILE A 81 48.59 -8.10 15.68
N SER A 82 48.28 -8.11 16.98
CA SER A 82 46.94 -8.46 17.45
C SER A 82 45.92 -7.50 16.84
N LYS A 83 44.84 -8.06 16.26
CA LYS A 83 43.68 -7.30 15.78
C LYS A 83 43.20 -6.33 16.85
N THR A 84 43.26 -6.74 18.11
CA THR A 84 42.89 -5.91 19.25
C THR A 84 43.76 -4.66 19.37
N LYS A 85 45.06 -4.65 19.02
CA LYS A 85 45.91 -3.45 19.09
C LYS A 85 45.73 -2.49 17.91
N VAL A 86 45.59 -3.01 16.70
CA VAL A 86 45.41 -2.17 15.48
C VAL A 86 44.04 -1.52 15.42
N PHE A 87 43.02 -2.24 15.89
CA PHE A 87 41.65 -1.73 15.95
C PHE A 87 41.30 -1.10 17.32
N ALA A 88 42.19 -1.13 18.33
CA ALA A 88 41.98 -0.50 19.65
C ALA A 88 42.00 1.04 19.67
N GLY A 89 42.11 1.71 18.52
CA GLY A 89 42.10 3.18 18.47
C GLY A 89 41.36 3.80 17.27
N LYS A 90 40.98 2.99 16.27
CA LYS A 90 40.27 3.45 15.05
C LYS A 90 38.99 2.67 14.76
N GLY A 91 38.49 1.96 15.76
CA GLY A 91 37.17 1.33 15.78
C GLY A 91 36.49 1.58 17.12
N SER A 92 36.77 2.71 17.79
CA SER A 92 35.91 3.12 18.88
C SER A 92 34.60 3.50 18.22
N ALA A 93 33.65 2.56 18.25
CA ALA A 93 32.27 2.83 17.93
C ALA A 93 31.91 4.16 18.59
N VAL A 94 31.57 5.15 17.76
CA VAL A 94 31.36 6.51 18.26
C VAL A 94 30.09 6.45 19.10
N THR A 95 30.14 7.03 20.29
CA THR A 95 28.92 7.20 21.08
C THR A 95 28.04 8.20 20.36
N LYS A 96 26.92 7.73 19.84
CA LYS A 96 25.93 8.54 19.10
C LYS A 96 24.57 8.38 19.74
N LYS A 97 23.75 9.42 19.60
CA LYS A 97 22.33 9.37 19.97
C LYS A 97 21.52 8.68 18.86
N ILE A 98 20.35 8.12 19.18
CA ILE A 98 19.58 7.30 18.24
C ILE A 98 19.12 8.09 17.01
N ALA A 99 18.81 9.38 17.11
CA ALA A 99 18.48 10.20 15.93
C ALA A 99 19.64 10.28 14.93
N GLU A 100 20.87 10.39 15.43
CA GLU A 100 22.07 10.39 14.58
C GLU A 100 22.31 9.01 13.95
N ILE A 101 21.89 7.94 14.62
CA ILE A 101 21.93 6.58 14.06
C ILE A 101 20.89 6.42 12.95
N ASN A 102 19.68 6.94 13.14
CA ASN A 102 18.63 6.94 12.12
C ASN A 102 19.04 7.75 10.88
N ALA A 103 19.73 8.88 11.06
CA ALA A 103 20.28 9.67 9.95
C ALA A 103 21.42 8.96 9.18
N MET A 104 21.96 7.85 9.71
CA MET A 104 22.98 7.03 9.04
C MET A 104 22.39 5.87 8.22
N ALA A 105 21.09 5.88 7.90
CA ALA A 105 20.47 4.87 7.04
C ALA A 105 21.19 4.68 5.68
N GLY A 106 21.85 5.72 5.15
CA GLY A 106 22.68 5.63 3.93
C GLY A 106 24.08 5.03 4.11
N MET A 107 24.51 4.68 5.33
CA MET A 107 25.83 4.11 5.63
C MET A 107 25.71 2.75 6.34
N PRO A 108 25.42 1.66 5.60
CA PRO A 108 25.33 0.32 6.19
C PRO A 108 26.69 -0.15 6.73
N ASP A 109 26.65 -1.03 7.75
CA ASP A 109 27.79 -1.63 8.44
C ASP A 109 28.62 -0.68 9.34
N ALA A 110 28.05 0.46 9.75
CA ALA A 110 28.67 1.35 10.72
C ALA A 110 28.62 0.77 12.15
N TRP A 111 29.68 0.99 12.94
CA TRP A 111 29.78 0.54 14.33
C TRP A 111 29.50 1.71 15.28
N VAL A 112 28.52 1.55 16.16
CA VAL A 112 28.03 2.61 17.05
C VAL A 112 27.89 2.14 18.50
N ASN A 113 28.10 3.07 19.43
CA ASN A 113 27.78 2.92 20.84
C ASN A 113 26.59 3.83 21.14
N PHE A 114 25.64 3.38 21.94
CA PHE A 114 24.54 4.24 22.41
C PHE A 114 23.98 3.70 23.73
N THR A 115 23.33 4.56 24.49
CA THR A 115 22.59 4.18 25.69
C THR A 115 21.12 4.31 25.38
N GLY A 116 20.35 3.26 25.66
CA GLY A 116 18.96 3.16 25.23
C GLY A 116 18.10 2.40 26.23
N LYS A 117 16.87 2.84 26.41
CA LYS A 117 15.84 2.13 27.15
C LYS A 117 15.07 1.20 26.21
N VAL A 118 14.91 -0.04 26.60
CA VAL A 118 14.15 -1.03 25.82
C VAL A 118 12.67 -0.70 25.95
N ILE A 119 12.05 -0.30 24.84
CA ILE A 119 10.67 0.15 24.77
C ILE A 119 9.74 -1.02 24.48
N GLN A 120 10.17 -1.93 23.60
CA GLN A 120 9.35 -3.07 23.17
C GLN A 120 10.23 -4.27 22.88
N ILE A 121 9.71 -5.47 23.15
CA ILE A 121 10.31 -6.75 22.77
C ILE A 121 9.26 -7.50 21.94
N TRP A 122 9.70 -8.11 20.86
CA TRP A 122 8.88 -8.96 20.00
C TRP A 122 9.29 -10.41 20.17
N ASP A 123 8.28 -11.29 20.23
CA ASP A 123 8.49 -12.73 20.17
C ASP A 123 8.78 -13.10 18.70
N SER A 124 10.00 -13.58 18.44
CA SER A 124 10.39 -13.99 17.09
C SER A 124 10.03 -15.46 16.88
N THR A 125 9.38 -15.76 15.75
CA THR A 125 9.00 -17.14 15.37
C THR A 125 10.13 -17.89 14.66
N HIS A 126 11.28 -17.25 14.44
CA HIS A 126 12.41 -17.82 13.69
C HIS A 126 13.56 -18.22 14.62
N GLU A 127 14.02 -19.47 14.52
CA GLU A 127 15.03 -20.09 15.41
C GLU A 127 16.37 -19.34 15.48
N SER A 128 16.73 -18.62 14.40
CA SER A 128 17.97 -17.84 14.30
C SER A 128 17.95 -16.51 15.06
N ILE A 129 16.79 -16.03 15.52
CA ILE A 129 16.66 -14.75 16.23
C ILE A 129 16.41 -15.03 17.71
N ALA A 130 17.34 -14.62 18.57
CA ALA A 130 17.18 -14.75 20.02
C ALA A 130 16.16 -13.75 20.55
N GLN A 131 16.19 -12.52 20.04
CA GLN A 131 15.30 -11.46 20.48
C GLN A 131 15.29 -10.32 19.46
N ALA A 132 14.13 -9.70 19.25
CA ALA A 132 14.03 -8.46 18.49
C ALA A 132 13.15 -7.47 19.26
N GLY A 133 13.29 -6.18 18.99
CA GLY A 133 12.50 -5.17 19.68
C GLY A 133 12.81 -3.75 19.29
N LEU A 134 12.30 -2.81 20.07
CA LEU A 134 12.55 -1.37 19.95
C LEU A 134 13.32 -0.87 21.17
N VAL A 135 14.33 -0.05 20.90
CA VAL A 135 15.09 0.68 21.92
C VAL A 135 15.05 2.17 21.59
N GLY A 136 14.92 3.02 22.60
CA GLY A 136 14.89 4.46 22.41
C GLY A 136 15.68 5.23 23.45
N ASP A 137 15.97 6.48 23.12
CA ASP A 137 16.67 7.47 23.95
C ASP A 137 15.96 8.82 23.83
N GLU A 138 16.55 9.87 24.40
CA GLU A 138 16.06 11.25 24.32
C GLU A 138 16.16 11.90 22.92
N THR A 139 16.51 11.14 21.88
CA THR A 139 16.51 11.62 20.49
C THR A 139 15.69 10.79 19.51
N GLY A 140 15.43 9.51 19.78
CA GLY A 140 14.62 8.70 18.88
C GLY A 140 14.44 7.25 19.32
N ILE A 141 13.85 6.47 18.43
CA ILE A 141 13.63 5.02 18.59
C ILE A 141 14.27 4.31 17.39
N ILE A 142 14.84 3.13 17.64
CA ILE A 142 15.42 2.28 16.61
C ILE A 142 15.11 0.80 16.90
N LYS A 143 14.93 0.02 15.83
CA LYS A 143 14.72 -1.42 15.89
C LYS A 143 16.04 -2.14 16.16
N PHE A 144 16.03 -3.08 17.11
CA PHE A 144 17.16 -3.97 17.38
C PHE A 144 16.85 -5.44 17.12
N THR A 145 17.88 -6.18 16.73
CA THR A 145 17.84 -7.64 16.53
C THR A 145 19.07 -8.29 17.19
N ILE A 146 18.82 -9.29 18.02
CA ILE A 146 19.80 -10.18 18.66
C ILE A 146 19.67 -11.55 18.00
N TRP A 147 20.77 -12.08 17.48
CA TRP A 147 20.79 -13.39 16.84
C TRP A 147 21.01 -14.51 17.86
N SER A 148 20.39 -15.68 17.67
CA SER A 148 20.58 -16.88 18.53
C SER A 148 22.00 -17.41 18.52
N SER A 149 22.79 -17.07 17.49
CA SER A 149 24.22 -17.36 17.44
C SER A 149 25.06 -16.50 18.41
N THR A 150 24.45 -15.54 19.10
CA THR A 150 25.08 -14.70 20.12
C THR A 150 24.71 -15.20 21.51
N GLU A 151 25.69 -15.39 22.39
CA GLU A 151 25.47 -15.74 23.81
C GLU A 151 25.15 -14.49 24.64
N ILE A 152 24.30 -13.61 24.11
CA ILE A 152 23.89 -12.37 24.76
C ILE A 152 22.63 -12.65 25.57
N ASN A 153 22.63 -12.26 26.85
CA ASN A 153 21.46 -12.39 27.69
C ASN A 153 20.30 -11.55 27.14
N PRO A 154 19.06 -12.07 27.18
CA PRO A 154 17.90 -11.33 26.72
C PRO A 154 17.73 -10.04 27.53
N LEU A 155 17.38 -8.98 26.82
CA LEU A 155 17.08 -7.68 27.39
C LEU A 155 15.71 -7.70 28.06
N GLU A 156 15.57 -6.92 29.12
CA GLU A 156 14.30 -6.75 29.83
C GLU A 156 13.59 -5.47 29.38
N LEU A 157 12.26 -5.56 29.26
CA LEU A 157 11.40 -4.44 28.93
C LEU A 157 11.55 -3.32 29.99
N ASN A 158 11.54 -2.06 29.54
CA ASN A 158 11.65 -0.88 30.39
C ASN A 158 12.97 -0.73 31.18
N LYS A 159 14.01 -1.51 30.87
CA LYS A 159 15.35 -1.29 31.43
C LYS A 159 16.25 -0.54 30.45
N THR A 160 17.15 0.26 31.00
CA THR A 160 18.16 1.01 30.25
C THR A 160 19.45 0.21 30.18
N TYR A 161 20.02 0.13 28.98
CA TYR A 161 21.27 -0.57 28.72
C TYR A 161 22.22 0.33 27.92
N ASP A 162 23.51 0.17 28.23
CA ASP A 162 24.63 0.67 27.43
C ASP A 162 24.99 -0.38 26.37
N PHE A 163 24.75 -0.02 25.12
CA PHE A 163 25.05 -0.82 23.96
C PHE A 163 26.41 -0.41 23.40
N LYS A 164 27.37 -1.34 23.39
CA LYS A 164 28.70 -1.13 22.84
C LYS A 164 28.95 -2.01 21.64
N ASN A 165 29.61 -1.46 20.62
CA ASN A 165 30.01 -2.14 19.38
C ASN A 165 28.83 -2.77 18.63
N VAL A 166 27.74 -2.02 18.49
CA VAL A 166 26.55 -2.47 17.74
C VAL A 166 26.69 -2.07 16.29
N VAL A 167 26.21 -2.94 15.38
CA VAL A 167 26.30 -2.71 13.93
C VAL A 167 25.00 -2.11 13.43
N VAL A 168 25.07 -0.99 12.72
CA VAL A 168 23.94 -0.38 12.03
C VAL A 168 23.75 -1.08 10.68
N LYS A 169 22.54 -1.53 10.42
CA LYS A 169 22.08 -2.03 9.12
C LYS A 169 21.02 -1.09 8.58
N SER A 170 20.97 -0.94 7.27
CA SER A 170 19.87 -0.26 6.60
C SER A 170 18.95 -1.29 5.96
N TRP A 171 17.65 -1.07 6.08
CA TRP A 171 16.63 -1.83 5.37
C TRP A 171 15.51 -0.86 4.98
N ASN A 172 15.24 -0.72 3.67
CA ASN A 172 14.18 0.16 3.15
C ASN A 172 14.29 1.61 3.69
N ASP A 173 15.50 2.18 3.60
CA ASP A 173 15.89 3.49 4.14
C ASP A 173 15.66 3.73 5.64
N LYS A 174 15.39 2.66 6.39
CA LYS A 174 15.28 2.70 7.85
C LYS A 174 16.51 2.05 8.48
N ALA A 175 17.18 2.82 9.33
CA ALA A 175 18.26 2.29 10.15
C ALA A 175 17.71 1.28 11.16
N SER A 176 18.40 0.16 11.28
CA SER A 176 18.18 -0.87 12.29
C SER A 176 19.52 -1.25 12.90
N ILE A 177 19.51 -1.75 14.12
CA ILE A 177 20.73 -2.16 14.81
C ILE A 177 20.75 -3.66 15.03
N THR A 178 21.91 -4.26 14.77
CA THR A 178 22.15 -5.69 14.93
C THR A 178 23.24 -5.91 15.96
N LEU A 179 22.94 -6.74 16.95
CA LEU A 179 23.88 -7.16 17.97
C LEU A 179 24.54 -8.46 17.52
N ASN A 180 25.87 -8.41 17.34
CA ASN A 180 26.70 -9.54 16.96
C ASN A 180 27.55 -10.00 18.17
N LYS A 181 28.40 -11.02 17.99
CA LYS A 181 29.30 -11.51 19.05
C LYS A 181 30.29 -10.48 19.60
N ALA A 182 30.52 -9.37 18.90
CA ALA A 182 31.40 -8.29 19.34
C ALA A 182 30.65 -7.21 20.14
N ALA A 183 29.31 -7.25 20.14
CA ALA A 183 28.48 -6.34 20.91
C ALA A 183 28.55 -6.69 22.39
N THR A 184 28.65 -5.66 23.24
CA THR A 184 28.61 -5.80 24.70
C THR A 184 27.46 -4.96 25.24
N ILE A 185 26.63 -5.57 26.08
CA ILE A 185 25.50 -4.90 26.73
C ILE A 185 25.79 -4.85 28.23
N ALA A 186 25.69 -3.66 28.81
CA ALA A 186 25.74 -3.47 30.25
C ALA A 186 24.47 -2.76 30.73
N PRO A 187 23.85 -3.15 31.86
CA PRO A 187 22.77 -2.36 32.44
C PRO A 187 23.32 -0.98 32.85
N ALA A 188 22.66 0.08 32.40
CA ALA A 188 23.01 1.45 32.77
C ALA A 188 22.37 1.80 34.12
N ALA A 189 23.10 2.51 34.99
CA ALA A 189 22.60 2.94 36.29
C ALA A 189 21.67 4.17 36.21
N GLU A 190 21.69 4.88 35.08
CA GLU A 190 20.87 6.06 34.83
C GLU A 190 19.64 5.69 34.00
N GLU A 191 18.46 6.02 34.52
CA GLU A 191 17.21 5.86 33.80
C GLU A 191 17.01 7.06 32.88
N ILE A 192 17.18 6.86 31.57
CA ILE A 192 17.03 7.92 30.57
C ILE A 192 15.56 8.10 30.17
N VAL A 193 15.18 9.35 29.91
CA VAL A 193 13.87 9.72 29.36
C VAL A 193 13.93 9.54 27.85
N THR A 194 13.04 8.74 27.28
CA THR A 194 12.96 8.55 25.82
C THR A 194 12.12 9.65 25.18
N VAL A 195 12.46 10.14 23.98
CA VAL A 195 11.55 11.03 23.23
C VAL A 195 10.26 10.28 23.01
N LYS A 196 9.15 10.95 23.30
CA LYS A 196 7.88 10.60 22.68
C LYS A 196 8.06 10.82 21.19
N ALA A 197 8.37 9.74 20.47
CA ALA A 197 8.24 9.73 19.02
C ALA A 197 6.84 10.25 18.70
N GLY A 198 6.76 11.34 17.94
CA GLY A 198 5.54 11.65 17.21
C GLY A 198 5.15 10.39 16.46
N GLU A 199 3.94 9.90 16.73
CA GLU A 199 3.26 8.84 16.00
C GLU A 199 3.96 7.47 15.95
N THR A 200 4.14 6.83 17.11
CA THR A 200 3.79 5.41 17.26
C THR A 200 3.56 5.15 18.74
N ILE A 201 2.31 5.26 19.19
CA ILE A 201 1.94 4.93 20.56
C ILE A 201 1.92 3.39 20.68
N LEU A 202 3.05 2.81 21.07
CA LEU A 202 3.12 1.51 21.73
C LEU A 202 3.70 1.68 23.14
N SER A 203 2.99 2.43 23.99
CA SER A 203 3.14 2.36 25.45
C SER A 203 2.13 1.38 26.04
N ASP A 204 2.61 0.29 26.62
CA ASP A 204 1.83 -0.52 27.55
C ASP A 204 1.50 0.30 28.81
N SER A 205 0.42 1.08 28.77
CA SER A 205 -0.40 1.30 29.95
C SER A 205 -1.58 0.34 29.83
N LYS A 206 -1.77 -0.48 30.87
CA LYS A 206 -2.83 -1.49 30.95
C LYS A 206 -4.26 -0.89 30.96
N ASP A 207 -4.35 0.43 30.86
CA ASP A 207 -5.54 1.23 30.57
C ASP A 207 -5.13 2.32 29.57
N ARG A 208 -5.12 2.01 28.27
CA ARG A 208 -5.37 3.04 27.26
C ARG A 208 -6.86 3.03 27.01
N THR A 209 -7.52 4.12 27.33
CA THR A 209 -8.78 4.45 26.67
C THR A 209 -8.37 5.03 25.33
N ASN A 210 -8.38 4.23 24.26
CA ASN A 210 -8.39 4.86 22.95
C ASN A 210 -9.70 5.63 22.83
N GLU A 211 -9.71 6.67 22.00
CA GLU A 211 -10.95 7.39 21.77
C GLU A 211 -11.97 6.42 21.17
N LEU A 212 -13.18 6.40 21.74
CA LEU A 212 -14.29 5.64 21.17
C LEU A 212 -14.74 6.39 19.93
N ARG A 213 -14.64 5.75 18.77
CA ARG A 213 -15.08 6.31 17.50
C ARG A 213 -16.19 5.48 16.89
N THR A 214 -16.97 6.13 16.04
CA THR A 214 -18.01 5.51 15.22
C THR A 214 -17.45 5.06 13.88
N VAL A 215 -18.11 4.14 13.20
CA VAL A 215 -17.69 3.62 11.89
C VAL A 215 -17.53 4.74 10.86
N ALA A 216 -18.43 5.74 10.86
CA ALA A 216 -18.37 6.85 9.90
C ALA A 216 -17.16 7.76 10.11
N GLU A 217 -16.57 7.83 11.31
CA GLU A 217 -15.39 8.64 11.60
C GLU A 217 -14.08 7.95 11.14
N LEU A 218 -14.15 6.66 10.83
CA LEU A 218 -13.01 5.84 10.41
C LEU A 218 -12.80 5.91 8.89
N GLN A 219 -12.55 7.13 8.39
CA GLN A 219 -12.31 7.43 6.97
C GLN A 219 -10.81 7.53 6.61
N GLN A 220 -9.91 7.20 7.53
CA GLN A 220 -8.46 7.17 7.26
C GLN A 220 -7.81 5.92 7.88
N GLY A 221 -6.80 5.37 7.19
CA GLY A 221 -5.97 4.28 7.69
C GLY A 221 -4.97 4.73 8.76
N GLY A 222 -4.44 3.78 9.54
CA GLY A 222 -3.41 4.01 10.56
C GLY A 222 -3.90 4.49 11.92
N ILE A 223 -5.22 4.60 12.12
CA ILE A 223 -5.81 5.13 13.35
C ILE A 223 -6.09 4.01 14.34
N TRP A 224 -5.56 4.14 15.56
CA TRP A 224 -5.92 3.28 16.68
C TRP A 224 -7.15 3.82 17.39
N THR A 225 -8.17 2.98 17.57
CA THR A 225 -9.46 3.38 18.12
C THR A 225 -10.08 2.28 18.96
N ASP A 226 -10.97 2.68 19.87
CA ASP A 226 -11.96 1.76 20.42
C ASP A 226 -13.25 1.92 19.59
N LEU A 227 -13.97 0.83 19.36
CA LEU A 227 -15.17 0.80 18.53
C LEU A 227 -16.24 -0.09 19.16
N LYS A 228 -17.45 0.43 19.26
CA LYS A 228 -18.64 -0.36 19.59
C LYS A 228 -19.38 -0.67 18.29
N ALA A 229 -19.50 -1.95 17.95
CA ALA A 229 -20.16 -2.34 16.71
C ALA A 229 -20.84 -3.71 16.83
N ASN A 230 -21.87 -3.90 16.03
CA ASN A 230 -22.51 -5.19 15.78
C ASN A 230 -21.78 -5.95 14.68
N ILE A 231 -21.56 -7.25 14.86
CA ILE A 231 -21.02 -8.11 13.81
C ILE A 231 -22.17 -8.51 12.89
N VAL A 232 -22.29 -7.81 11.77
CA VAL A 232 -23.38 -8.02 10.79
C VAL A 232 -23.23 -9.38 10.10
N GLN A 233 -22.00 -9.70 9.68
CA GLN A 233 -21.72 -10.91 8.93
C GLN A 233 -20.32 -11.43 9.23
N LEU A 234 -20.17 -12.75 9.28
CA LEU A 234 -18.87 -13.42 9.29
C LEU A 234 -18.63 -14.11 7.95
N PHE A 235 -17.41 -14.00 7.45
CA PHE A 235 -16.96 -14.64 6.23
C PHE A 235 -16.23 -15.95 6.53
N GLU A 236 -16.16 -16.82 5.53
CA GLU A 236 -15.32 -18.01 5.60
C GLU A 236 -13.83 -17.63 5.66
N LYS A 237 -13.05 -18.45 6.38
CA LYS A 237 -11.63 -18.18 6.59
C LYS A 237 -10.87 -18.37 5.28
N THR A 238 -10.38 -17.27 4.71
CA THR A 238 -9.60 -17.28 3.47
C THR A 238 -8.14 -17.70 3.69
N HIS A 239 -7.59 -17.48 4.89
CA HIS A 239 -6.21 -17.83 5.25
C HIS A 239 -6.09 -18.34 6.68
N GLU A 240 -5.09 -19.20 6.94
CA GLU A 240 -4.89 -19.81 8.26
C GLU A 240 -4.45 -18.81 9.34
N SER A 241 -3.93 -17.64 8.99
CA SER A 241 -3.54 -16.59 9.94
C SER A 241 -4.73 -15.76 10.44
N ILE A 242 -5.89 -15.91 9.80
CA ILE A 242 -7.12 -15.19 10.14
C ILE A 242 -7.93 -16.01 11.14
N ALA A 243 -8.24 -15.41 12.29
CA ALA A 243 -9.17 -15.99 13.26
C ALA A 243 -10.61 -15.80 12.78
N PHE A 244 -10.96 -14.55 12.43
CA PHE A 244 -12.27 -14.15 11.93
C PHE A 244 -12.12 -13.03 10.90
N ALA A 245 -12.98 -13.00 9.90
CA ALA A 245 -13.14 -11.89 8.98
C ALA A 245 -14.64 -11.67 8.75
N GLY A 246 -15.05 -10.45 8.47
CA GLY A 246 -16.46 -10.16 8.30
C GLY A 246 -16.78 -8.69 8.09
N VAL A 247 -18.05 -8.36 8.29
CA VAL A 247 -18.57 -6.99 8.29
C VAL A 247 -19.07 -6.68 9.70
N LEU A 248 -18.61 -5.55 10.23
CA LEU A 248 -19.14 -4.94 11.44
C LEU A 248 -19.87 -3.65 11.09
N GLY A 249 -20.75 -3.18 11.96
CA GLY A 249 -21.40 -1.89 11.79
C GLY A 249 -22.01 -1.33 13.05
N ASP A 250 -22.18 -0.02 13.07
CA ASP A 250 -22.88 0.74 14.10
C ASP A 250 -23.97 1.60 13.45
N GLU A 251 -24.61 2.48 14.23
CA GLU A 251 -25.65 3.38 13.74
C GLU A 251 -25.18 4.32 12.61
N THR A 252 -23.86 4.50 12.47
CA THR A 252 -23.24 5.44 11.53
C THR A 252 -22.85 4.80 10.21
N GLY A 253 -22.55 3.49 10.19
CA GLY A 253 -22.19 2.76 8.98
C GLY A 253 -21.73 1.33 9.24
N THR A 254 -21.27 0.67 8.18
CA THR A 254 -20.59 -0.64 8.26
C THR A 254 -19.19 -0.57 7.66
N MET A 255 -18.32 -1.44 8.12
CA MET A 255 -16.96 -1.58 7.63
C MET A 255 -16.51 -3.04 7.73
N ARG A 256 -15.57 -3.44 6.87
CA ARG A 256 -14.94 -4.76 6.94
C ARG A 256 -14.01 -4.83 8.16
N PHE A 257 -13.91 -6.01 8.76
CA PHE A 257 -12.96 -6.26 9.83
C PHE A 257 -12.24 -7.59 9.68
N THR A 258 -11.02 -7.63 10.22
CA THR A 258 -10.17 -8.82 10.28
C THR A 258 -9.61 -8.98 11.68
N VAL A 259 -9.79 -10.17 12.26
CA VAL A 259 -9.20 -10.57 13.53
C VAL A 259 -8.11 -11.58 13.24
N TRP A 260 -6.88 -11.23 13.57
CA TRP A 260 -5.74 -12.10 13.35
C TRP A 260 -5.64 -13.16 14.45
N LYS A 261 -5.18 -14.37 14.15
CA LYS A 261 -4.95 -15.42 15.17
C LYS A 261 -3.99 -15.01 16.27
N THR A 262 -3.13 -14.02 16.01
CA THR A 262 -2.23 -13.43 17.00
C THR A 262 -2.96 -12.72 18.14
N SER A 263 -4.25 -12.41 17.99
CA SER A 263 -5.10 -11.84 19.04
C SER A 263 -5.59 -12.84 20.09
N GLU A 264 -5.46 -14.15 19.84
CA GLU A 264 -5.96 -15.22 20.73
C GLU A 264 -7.48 -15.13 21.02
N ILE A 265 -8.24 -14.43 20.17
CA ILE A 265 -9.70 -14.33 20.28
C ILE A 265 -10.33 -15.56 19.62
N GLU A 266 -11.09 -16.33 20.41
CA GLU A 266 -11.66 -17.60 19.97
C GLU A 266 -13.17 -17.58 19.69
N ASN A 267 -13.90 -16.57 20.18
CA ASN A 267 -15.36 -16.52 20.01
C ASN A 267 -15.86 -15.15 19.54
N ILE A 268 -16.43 -15.13 18.34
CA ILE A 268 -17.19 -14.02 17.77
C ILE A 268 -18.38 -14.64 17.01
N GLU A 269 -19.57 -14.15 17.30
CA GLU A 269 -20.83 -14.58 16.67
C GLU A 269 -21.47 -13.42 15.91
N ALA A 270 -21.99 -13.71 14.71
CA ALA A 270 -22.76 -12.76 13.93
C ALA A 270 -24.10 -12.43 14.61
N GLY A 271 -24.55 -11.19 14.50
CA GLY A 271 -25.75 -10.65 15.12
C GLY A 271 -25.55 -10.09 16.53
N LYS A 272 -24.38 -10.29 17.15
CA LYS A 272 -24.06 -9.77 18.48
C LYS A 272 -23.26 -8.47 18.43
N SER A 273 -23.39 -7.66 19.47
CA SER A 273 -22.64 -6.42 19.67
C SER A 273 -21.38 -6.67 20.48
N TYR A 274 -20.30 -6.00 20.09
CA TYR A 274 -19.02 -6.07 20.78
C TYR A 274 -18.40 -4.68 20.95
N LEU A 275 -17.62 -4.55 22.01
CA LEU A 275 -16.65 -3.50 22.23
C LEU A 275 -15.28 -4.00 21.78
N LEU A 276 -14.83 -3.51 20.64
CA LEU A 276 -13.50 -3.73 20.09
C LEU A 276 -12.58 -2.67 20.69
N LYS A 277 -11.65 -3.11 21.55
CA LYS A 277 -10.62 -2.24 22.12
C LYS A 277 -9.33 -2.37 21.34
N ASN A 278 -8.66 -1.23 21.13
CA ASN A 278 -7.36 -1.17 20.47
C ASN A 278 -7.36 -1.82 19.07
N ALA A 279 -8.40 -1.49 18.32
CA ALA A 279 -8.54 -1.77 16.90
C ALA A 279 -7.71 -0.75 16.09
N ILE A 280 -7.17 -1.18 14.94
CA ILE A 280 -6.45 -0.29 14.02
C ILE A 280 -7.18 -0.23 12.68
N THR A 281 -7.37 0.95 12.11
CA THR A 281 -7.86 1.08 10.73
C THR A 281 -6.71 0.87 9.75
N LYS A 282 -6.98 0.20 8.64
CA LYS A 282 -6.02 -0.02 7.56
C LYS A 282 -6.71 0.15 6.23
N GLU A 283 -6.01 0.80 5.30
CA GLU A 283 -6.49 0.96 3.94
C GLU A 283 -6.04 -0.23 3.08
N TRP A 284 -6.98 -0.79 2.32
CA TRP A 284 -6.78 -1.92 1.43
C TRP A 284 -7.63 -1.73 0.16
N ASN A 285 -6.98 -1.65 -1.01
CA ASN A 285 -7.63 -1.40 -2.31
C ASN A 285 -8.65 -0.23 -2.25
N GLY A 286 -8.22 0.92 -1.70
CA GLY A 286 -9.05 2.12 -1.52
C GLY A 286 -10.18 1.99 -0.50
N ASN A 287 -10.32 0.85 0.19
CA ASN A 287 -11.32 0.62 1.22
C ASN A 287 -10.67 0.54 2.59
N ILE A 288 -11.31 1.14 3.60
CA ILE A 288 -10.82 1.10 4.96
C ILE A 288 -11.44 -0.09 5.68
N ALA A 289 -10.61 -0.82 6.42
CA ALA A 289 -10.99 -1.96 7.22
C ALA A 289 -10.41 -1.85 8.63
N VAL A 290 -11.10 -2.45 9.60
CA VAL A 290 -10.64 -2.57 10.98
C VAL A 290 -9.87 -3.87 11.18
N GLU A 291 -8.64 -3.78 11.67
CA GLU A 291 -7.84 -4.93 12.05
C GLU A 291 -7.69 -5.03 13.58
N ILE A 292 -7.76 -6.25 14.10
CA ILE A 292 -7.53 -6.56 15.51
C ILE A 292 -6.30 -7.46 15.62
N ASN A 293 -5.23 -6.88 16.19
CA ASN A 293 -3.94 -7.52 16.39
C ASN A 293 -3.81 -8.10 17.82
N ARG A 294 -2.64 -8.63 18.18
CA ARG A 294 -2.33 -9.14 19.54
C ARG A 294 -2.65 -8.16 20.68
N ALA A 295 -2.53 -6.87 20.42
CA ALA A 295 -2.82 -5.84 21.41
C ALA A 295 -4.31 -5.47 21.51
N GLY A 296 -5.16 -5.98 20.61
CA GLY A 296 -6.59 -5.74 20.57
C GLY A 296 -7.35 -6.66 21.53
N LYS A 297 -8.53 -6.23 21.97
CA LYS A 297 -9.47 -7.05 22.75
C LYS A 297 -10.87 -6.91 22.19
N VAL A 298 -11.65 -7.98 22.30
CA VAL A 298 -13.07 -7.99 21.90
C VAL A 298 -13.88 -8.44 23.11
N GLU A 299 -14.77 -7.57 23.57
CA GLU A 299 -15.67 -7.82 24.71
C GLU A 299 -17.11 -7.81 24.21
N GLU A 300 -17.88 -8.88 24.45
CA GLU A 300 -19.33 -8.90 24.15
C GLU A 300 -20.05 -7.89 25.07
N ILE A 301 -20.98 -7.13 24.50
CA ILE A 301 -21.78 -6.15 25.23
C ILE A 301 -23.26 -6.48 25.08
N ASP A 302 -24.02 -6.30 26.18
CA ASP A 302 -25.47 -6.50 26.21
C ASP A 302 -26.25 -5.36 25.51
N GLU A 303 -25.55 -4.34 25.01
CA GLU A 303 -26.12 -3.21 24.28
C GLU A 303 -26.37 -3.61 22.82
N GLU A 304 -27.63 -3.65 22.40
CA GLU A 304 -28.01 -3.97 21.02
C GLU A 304 -27.69 -2.77 20.11
N ILE A 305 -26.68 -2.93 19.24
CA ILE A 305 -26.27 -1.91 18.28
C ILE A 305 -26.86 -2.29 16.94
N VAL A 306 -27.65 -1.40 16.36
CA VAL A 306 -28.22 -1.62 15.02
C VAL A 306 -27.25 -1.04 13.99
N ALA A 307 -26.56 -1.93 13.27
CA ALA A 307 -25.71 -1.54 12.17
C ALA A 307 -26.54 -0.90 11.04
N LYS A 308 -26.13 0.27 10.56
CA LYS A 308 -26.62 0.84 9.31
C LYS A 308 -26.13 -0.04 8.16
N ALA A 309 -27.03 -0.51 7.30
CA ALA A 309 -26.70 -1.46 6.22
C ALA A 309 -25.49 -0.98 5.39
N SER A 310 -24.66 -1.93 4.95
CA SER A 310 -23.50 -1.63 4.10
C SER A 310 -23.97 -1.11 2.76
N VAL A 311 -23.92 0.20 2.59
CA VAL A 311 -24.25 0.88 1.34
C VAL A 311 -23.03 0.78 0.44
N PHE A 312 -23.08 -0.11 -0.54
CA PHE A 312 -22.18 -0.11 -1.68
C PHE A 312 -22.56 1.06 -2.59
N GLU A 313 -21.58 1.87 -2.96
CA GLU A 313 -21.73 3.01 -3.87
C GLU A 313 -21.03 2.70 -5.18
N LEU A 314 -21.74 2.96 -6.28
CA LEU A 314 -21.31 2.74 -7.65
C LEU A 314 -21.59 4.01 -8.45
N CYS A 315 -20.61 4.51 -9.19
CA CYS A 315 -20.82 5.54 -10.20
C CYS A 315 -20.58 4.91 -11.57
N GLY A 316 -21.59 4.90 -12.43
CA GLY A 316 -21.48 4.22 -13.71
C GLY A 316 -22.56 4.54 -14.71
N CYS A 317 -22.33 4.16 -15.96
CA CYS A 317 -23.30 4.30 -17.04
C CYS A 317 -24.31 3.15 -16.99
N ALA A 318 -25.60 3.46 -17.12
CA ALA A 318 -26.62 2.42 -17.31
C ALA A 318 -26.49 1.85 -18.74
N VAL A 319 -26.00 0.62 -18.85
CA VAL A 319 -25.70 -0.02 -20.15
C VAL A 319 -26.80 -0.95 -20.63
N ASP A 320 -27.54 -1.59 -19.71
CA ASP A 320 -28.62 -2.51 -20.06
C ASP A 320 -29.76 -2.50 -19.04
N ILE A 321 -30.96 -2.82 -19.50
CA ILE A 321 -32.15 -3.04 -18.68
C ILE A 321 -32.64 -4.47 -18.92
N GLN A 322 -32.44 -5.32 -17.93
CA GLN A 322 -32.71 -6.76 -18.04
C GLN A 322 -34.21 -7.06 -18.16
N ALA A 323 -34.51 -8.24 -18.70
CA ALA A 323 -35.86 -8.78 -18.75
C ALA A 323 -36.50 -8.89 -17.35
N GLY A 324 -37.80 -8.59 -17.28
CA GLY A 324 -38.54 -8.51 -16.01
C GLY A 324 -38.36 -7.17 -15.28
N SER A 325 -37.84 -6.15 -15.96
CA SER A 325 -37.96 -4.74 -15.60
C SER A 325 -39.28 -4.14 -16.12
N GLY A 326 -39.76 -3.07 -15.51
CA GLY A 326 -41.03 -2.44 -15.81
C GLY A 326 -42.17 -2.94 -14.91
N LEU A 327 -43.39 -2.94 -15.46
CA LEU A 327 -44.60 -3.30 -14.73
C LEU A 327 -44.70 -4.83 -14.60
N ILE A 328 -44.61 -5.33 -13.36
CA ILE A 328 -44.70 -6.74 -13.04
C ILE A 328 -45.93 -7.05 -12.18
N ARG A 329 -46.29 -8.34 -12.12
CA ARG A 329 -47.31 -8.82 -11.18
C ARG A 329 -46.68 -9.77 -10.17
N ARG A 330 -46.99 -9.60 -8.89
CA ARG A 330 -46.53 -10.48 -7.81
C ARG A 330 -47.68 -11.28 -7.22
N CYS A 331 -47.36 -12.51 -6.83
CA CYS A 331 -48.27 -13.34 -6.06
C CYS A 331 -48.53 -12.67 -4.70
N PRO A 332 -49.79 -12.47 -4.27
CA PRO A 332 -50.09 -11.88 -2.97
C PRO A 332 -49.69 -12.80 -1.80
N GLU A 333 -49.49 -14.10 -2.03
CA GLU A 333 -49.14 -15.07 -1.00
C GLU A 333 -47.63 -15.22 -0.81
N CYS A 334 -46.84 -15.28 -1.89
CA CYS A 334 -45.39 -15.47 -1.80
C CYS A 334 -44.52 -14.35 -2.40
N ASN A 335 -45.10 -13.25 -2.87
CA ASN A 335 -44.41 -12.10 -3.49
C ASN A 335 -43.50 -12.42 -4.69
N LYS A 336 -43.52 -13.67 -5.18
CA LYS A 336 -42.83 -14.07 -6.42
C LYS A 336 -43.50 -13.46 -7.63
N VAL A 337 -42.68 -13.13 -8.63
CA VAL A 337 -43.15 -12.61 -9.91
C VAL A 337 -43.99 -13.68 -10.62
N MET A 338 -45.14 -13.26 -11.14
CA MET A 338 -46.09 -14.09 -11.84
C MET A 338 -45.89 -13.97 -13.35
N THR A 339 -45.99 -15.09 -14.06
CA THR A 339 -45.88 -15.13 -15.53
C THR A 339 -47.23 -15.53 -16.10
N LYS A 340 -47.76 -14.74 -17.05
CA LYS A 340 -49.06 -14.99 -17.72
C LYS A 340 -50.23 -15.26 -16.73
N GLY A 341 -50.21 -14.61 -15.57
CA GLY A 341 -51.25 -14.76 -14.54
C GLY A 341 -51.18 -16.03 -13.70
N MET A 342 -50.06 -16.77 -13.74
CA MET A 342 -49.80 -17.93 -12.88
C MET A 342 -48.58 -17.71 -11.99
N CYS A 343 -48.73 -18.07 -10.73
CA CYS A 343 -47.65 -18.21 -9.75
C CYS A 343 -47.12 -19.63 -9.83
N THR A 344 -45.80 -19.79 -9.72
CA THR A 344 -45.13 -21.10 -9.73
C THR A 344 -45.53 -22.01 -8.55
N GLU A 345 -45.97 -21.42 -7.43
CA GLU A 345 -46.32 -22.14 -6.21
C GLU A 345 -47.85 -22.22 -6.00
N HIS A 346 -48.53 -21.07 -6.09
CA HIS A 346 -49.95 -20.95 -5.76
C HIS A 346 -50.88 -21.06 -7.00
N GLY A 347 -50.32 -21.34 -8.18
CA GLY A 347 -51.09 -21.48 -9.41
C GLY A 347 -51.79 -20.18 -9.83
N LYS A 348 -53.09 -20.26 -10.16
CA LYS A 348 -53.84 -19.13 -10.71
C LYS A 348 -54.40 -18.23 -9.61
N VAL A 349 -53.65 -17.18 -9.27
CA VAL A 349 -54.04 -16.15 -8.29
C VAL A 349 -54.12 -14.77 -8.94
N LYS A 350 -54.83 -13.82 -8.30
CA LYS A 350 -54.91 -12.43 -8.79
C LYS A 350 -53.69 -11.66 -8.27
N GLY A 351 -52.70 -11.47 -9.14
CA GLY A 351 -51.45 -10.79 -8.79
C GLY A 351 -51.63 -9.30 -8.48
N LYS A 352 -50.82 -8.80 -7.55
CA LYS A 352 -50.68 -7.36 -7.25
C LYS A 352 -49.68 -6.74 -8.23
N TYR A 353 -49.98 -5.55 -8.74
CA TYR A 353 -49.04 -4.80 -9.58
C TYR A 353 -47.87 -4.27 -8.75
N ASP A 354 -46.69 -4.30 -9.33
CA ASP A 354 -45.45 -3.76 -8.78
C ASP A 354 -44.59 -3.22 -9.93
N LEU A 355 -43.71 -2.27 -9.62
CA LEU A 355 -42.82 -1.64 -10.59
C LEU A 355 -41.37 -1.88 -10.14
N ARG A 356 -40.49 -2.25 -11.06
CA ARG A 356 -39.09 -2.54 -10.74
C ARG A 356 -38.20 -2.30 -11.94
N ILE A 357 -36.99 -1.78 -11.71
CA ILE A 357 -35.93 -1.77 -12.73
C ILE A 357 -34.85 -2.79 -12.33
N LYS A 358 -34.46 -3.66 -13.25
CA LYS A 358 -33.22 -4.44 -13.19
C LYS A 358 -32.23 -3.83 -14.17
N ALA A 359 -31.37 -2.94 -13.69
CA ALA A 359 -30.40 -2.23 -14.53
C ALA A 359 -29.00 -2.82 -14.35
N VAL A 360 -28.22 -2.81 -15.43
CA VAL A 360 -26.79 -3.10 -15.40
C VAL A 360 -26.06 -1.77 -15.50
N PHE A 361 -25.16 -1.51 -14.56
CA PHE A 361 -24.33 -0.32 -14.53
C PHE A 361 -22.87 -0.70 -14.75
N ASP A 362 -22.19 0.02 -15.61
CA ASP A 362 -20.76 -0.15 -15.88
C ASP A 362 -20.00 1.03 -15.26
N ASP A 363 -19.07 0.74 -14.35
CA ASP A 363 -18.20 1.73 -13.69
C ASP A 363 -16.85 1.94 -14.40
N GLY A 364 -16.64 1.31 -15.55
CA GLY A 364 -15.39 1.32 -16.30
C GLY A 364 -14.39 0.24 -15.85
N SER A 365 -14.71 -0.54 -14.82
CA SER A 365 -13.93 -1.72 -14.40
C SER A 365 -14.76 -3.00 -14.47
N GLU A 366 -15.98 -2.97 -13.91
CA GLU A 366 -16.89 -4.11 -13.85
C GLU A 366 -18.34 -3.68 -14.13
N ALA A 367 -19.11 -4.60 -14.72
CA ALA A 367 -20.55 -4.45 -14.86
C ALA A 367 -21.29 -5.00 -13.64
N HIS A 368 -22.08 -4.17 -12.96
CA HIS A 368 -22.85 -4.53 -11.77
C HIS A 368 -24.35 -4.65 -12.08
N GLU A 369 -24.96 -5.78 -11.72
CA GLU A 369 -26.41 -5.96 -11.80
C GLU A 369 -27.09 -5.31 -10.58
N THR A 370 -28.12 -4.51 -10.80
CA THR A 370 -28.84 -3.78 -9.74
C THR A 370 -30.34 -4.05 -9.79
N ILE A 371 -31.00 -3.91 -8.63
CA ILE A 371 -32.45 -4.00 -8.50
C ILE A 371 -32.96 -2.74 -7.81
N ILE A 372 -33.74 -1.95 -8.54
CA ILE A 372 -34.40 -0.72 -8.08
C ILE A 372 -35.86 -1.03 -7.77
N ASN A 373 -36.32 -0.71 -6.57
CA ASN A 373 -37.67 -0.98 -6.10
C ASN A 373 -38.73 -0.04 -6.72
N CYS A 374 -40.00 -0.26 -6.38
CA CYS A 374 -41.13 0.51 -6.91
C CYS A 374 -41.06 1.99 -6.53
N GLU A 375 -40.69 2.29 -5.28
CA GLU A 375 -40.62 3.66 -4.79
C GLU A 375 -39.57 4.48 -5.55
N LEU A 376 -38.37 3.93 -5.73
CA LEU A 376 -37.31 4.59 -6.49
C LEU A 376 -37.62 4.63 -7.98
N THR A 377 -38.22 3.58 -8.54
CA THR A 377 -38.60 3.57 -9.97
C THR A 377 -39.63 4.67 -10.27
N GLN A 378 -40.62 4.86 -9.41
CA GLN A 378 -41.61 5.94 -9.57
C GLN A 378 -40.96 7.32 -9.51
N LYS A 379 -40.00 7.53 -8.59
CA LYS A 379 -39.25 8.80 -8.49
C LYS A 379 -38.40 9.06 -9.73
N LEU A 380 -37.72 8.04 -10.24
CA LEU A 380 -36.82 8.14 -11.39
C LEU A 380 -37.55 8.45 -12.70
N LEU A 381 -38.69 7.81 -12.93
CA LEU A 381 -39.49 8.02 -14.14
C LEU A 381 -40.50 9.17 -13.98
N ASN A 382 -40.70 9.65 -12.76
CA ASN A 382 -41.77 10.61 -12.41
C ASN A 382 -43.17 10.12 -12.84
N ILE A 383 -43.44 8.82 -12.63
CA ILE A 383 -44.70 8.14 -12.97
C ILE A 383 -45.16 7.37 -11.73
N GLU A 384 -46.44 7.47 -11.37
CA GLU A 384 -47.01 6.65 -10.30
C GLU A 384 -47.35 5.24 -10.78
N LEU A 385 -47.36 4.26 -9.86
CA LEU A 385 -47.74 2.88 -10.17
C LEU A 385 -49.14 2.79 -10.83
N ALA A 386 -50.08 3.64 -10.41
CA ALA A 386 -51.42 3.68 -10.99
C ALA A 386 -51.41 4.10 -12.47
N ASP A 387 -50.59 5.11 -12.81
CA ASP A 387 -50.43 5.60 -14.18
C ASP A 387 -49.73 4.56 -15.05
N ALA A 388 -48.70 3.88 -14.53
CA ALA A 388 -48.03 2.79 -15.23
C ALA A 388 -48.99 1.64 -15.57
N VAL A 389 -49.92 1.31 -14.67
CA VAL A 389 -50.98 0.31 -14.91
C VAL A 389 -51.98 0.80 -15.96
N MET A 390 -52.34 2.08 -15.94
CA MET A 390 -53.23 2.69 -16.92
C MET A 390 -52.62 2.67 -18.32
N MET A 391 -51.38 3.14 -18.46
CA MET A 391 -50.63 3.12 -19.74
C MET A 391 -50.55 1.71 -20.32
N ALA A 392 -50.17 0.71 -19.52
CA ALA A 392 -50.12 -0.68 -19.95
C ALA A 392 -51.49 -1.22 -20.40
N THR A 393 -52.58 -0.73 -19.79
CA THR A 393 -53.96 -1.12 -20.15
C THR A 393 -54.42 -0.45 -21.44
N GLU A 394 -54.07 0.82 -21.66
CA GLU A 394 -54.40 1.58 -22.87
C GLU A 394 -53.65 1.08 -24.09
N THR A 395 -52.36 0.78 -23.94
CA THR A 395 -51.51 0.23 -25.02
C THR A 395 -51.75 -1.27 -25.23
N LEU A 396 -52.48 -1.94 -24.31
CA LEU A 396 -52.62 -3.41 -24.25
C LEU A 396 -51.27 -4.17 -24.21
N ASP A 397 -50.20 -3.48 -23.84
CA ASP A 397 -48.85 -4.02 -23.79
C ASP A 397 -48.20 -3.69 -22.43
N PRO A 398 -47.96 -4.67 -21.56
CA PRO A 398 -47.24 -4.47 -20.32
C PRO A 398 -45.77 -4.09 -20.49
N GLU A 399 -45.17 -4.35 -21.66
CA GLU A 399 -43.77 -4.04 -21.94
C GLU A 399 -43.53 -2.56 -22.29
N CYS A 400 -44.60 -1.78 -22.54
CA CYS A 400 -44.47 -0.36 -22.88
C CYS A 400 -43.68 0.45 -21.84
N ILE A 401 -43.81 0.10 -20.55
CA ILE A 401 -43.07 0.74 -19.47
C ILE A 401 -41.58 0.37 -19.51
N ASN A 402 -41.24 -0.85 -19.93
CA ASN A 402 -39.86 -1.27 -20.12
C ASN A 402 -39.18 -0.45 -21.23
N ASP A 403 -39.89 -0.18 -22.32
CA ASP A 403 -39.36 0.66 -23.41
C ASP A 403 -39.13 2.11 -22.97
N ILE A 404 -40.05 2.67 -22.18
CA ILE A 404 -39.88 3.99 -21.55
C ILE A 404 -38.63 4.00 -20.65
N ILE A 405 -38.48 2.97 -19.81
CA ILE A 405 -37.30 2.83 -18.94
C ILE A 405 -36.03 2.79 -19.80
N LYS A 406 -35.96 1.93 -20.82
CA LYS A 406 -34.78 1.81 -21.68
C LYS A 406 -34.40 3.14 -22.32
N LYS A 407 -35.37 3.86 -22.87
CA LYS A 407 -35.13 5.14 -23.53
C LYS A 407 -34.63 6.21 -22.55
N GLU A 408 -35.15 6.20 -21.31
CA GLU A 408 -34.78 7.20 -20.31
C GLU A 408 -33.53 6.86 -19.51
N PHE A 409 -33.20 5.58 -19.31
CA PHE A 409 -32.08 5.15 -18.46
C PHE A 409 -30.79 4.90 -19.23
N ILE A 410 -30.86 4.25 -20.39
CA ILE A 410 -29.65 3.77 -21.08
C ILE A 410 -28.80 4.94 -21.56
N GLY A 411 -27.47 4.82 -21.38
CA GLY A 411 -26.50 5.82 -21.85
C GLY A 411 -26.33 7.03 -20.94
N LYS A 412 -26.95 7.03 -19.76
CA LYS A 412 -26.80 8.08 -18.75
C LYS A 412 -26.01 7.55 -17.54
N TYR A 413 -25.24 8.42 -16.92
CA TYR A 413 -24.48 8.12 -15.71
C TYR A 413 -25.33 8.33 -14.46
N TYR A 414 -25.18 7.43 -13.51
CA TYR A 414 -25.86 7.47 -12.22
C TYR A 414 -24.91 7.12 -11.08
N VAL A 415 -25.17 7.71 -9.92
CA VAL A 415 -24.60 7.31 -8.64
C VAL A 415 -25.64 6.43 -7.95
N VAL A 416 -25.33 5.16 -7.81
CA VAL A 416 -26.20 4.12 -7.24
C VAL A 416 -25.65 3.71 -5.88
N ARG A 417 -26.52 3.72 -4.87
CA ARG A 417 -26.20 3.37 -3.48
C ARG A 417 -27.13 2.25 -3.02
N GLY A 418 -26.60 1.15 -2.51
CA GLY A 418 -27.44 0.05 -2.02
C GLY A 418 -26.70 -1.12 -1.41
N ALA A 419 -27.44 -2.08 -0.88
CA ALA A 419 -26.88 -3.29 -0.29
C ALA A 419 -26.41 -4.27 -1.38
N LYS A 420 -25.10 -4.56 -1.43
CA LYS A 420 -24.54 -5.55 -2.36
C LYS A 420 -24.81 -6.98 -1.85
N THR A 421 -25.49 -7.77 -2.67
CA THR A 421 -25.61 -9.23 -2.51
C THR A 421 -24.64 -9.94 -3.46
N ASP A 422 -24.56 -11.27 -3.39
CA ASP A 422 -23.65 -12.08 -4.25
C ASP A 422 -23.79 -11.80 -5.75
N ARG A 423 -24.99 -11.40 -6.20
CA ARG A 423 -25.28 -11.15 -7.62
C ARG A 423 -25.85 -9.77 -7.91
N TYR A 424 -26.65 -9.22 -7.00
CA TYR A 424 -27.39 -7.97 -7.24
C TYR A 424 -27.07 -6.92 -6.19
N ILE A 425 -27.05 -5.66 -6.58
CA ILE A 425 -27.11 -4.55 -5.62
C ILE A 425 -28.58 -4.17 -5.46
N ILE A 426 -29.11 -4.30 -4.25
CA ILE A 426 -30.46 -3.82 -3.91
C ILE A 426 -30.34 -2.33 -3.64
N VAL A 427 -30.87 -1.54 -4.57
CA VAL A 427 -30.69 -0.08 -4.57
C VAL A 427 -31.56 0.56 -3.50
N GLU A 428 -30.93 1.38 -2.65
CA GLU A 428 -31.57 2.20 -1.63
C GLU A 428 -31.69 3.66 -2.08
N ASN A 429 -30.73 4.16 -2.85
CA ASN A 429 -30.76 5.46 -3.49
C ASN A 429 -30.10 5.42 -4.87
N VAL A 430 -30.61 6.20 -5.82
CA VAL A 430 -30.09 6.33 -7.17
C VAL A 430 -30.33 7.75 -7.66
N GLU A 431 -29.24 8.41 -8.02
CA GLU A 431 -29.21 9.80 -8.44
C GLU A 431 -28.51 9.89 -9.79
N ARG A 432 -28.98 10.79 -10.66
CA ARG A 432 -28.31 11.03 -11.93
C ARG A 432 -26.99 11.74 -11.65
N ALA A 433 -25.89 11.22 -12.18
CA ALA A 433 -24.60 11.86 -12.05
C ALA A 433 -24.61 13.19 -12.81
N GLU A 434 -24.07 14.23 -12.20
CA GLU A 434 -23.85 15.49 -12.90
C GLU A 434 -22.74 15.31 -13.95
N PRO A 435 -22.83 16.01 -15.10
CA PRO A 435 -21.73 16.04 -16.05
C PRO A 435 -20.45 16.49 -15.33
N ILE A 436 -19.34 15.80 -15.60
CA ILE A 436 -18.04 16.22 -15.07
C ILE A 436 -17.75 17.60 -15.67
N ASP A 437 -17.53 18.61 -14.82
CA ASP A 437 -17.21 19.95 -15.29
C ASP A 437 -15.80 19.98 -15.93
N ALA A 438 -15.57 20.93 -16.84
CA ALA A 438 -14.29 21.05 -17.55
C ALA A 438 -13.09 21.23 -16.59
N ASN A 439 -13.33 21.74 -15.39
CA ASN A 439 -12.30 21.96 -14.38
C ASN A 439 -11.87 20.64 -13.72
N ARG A 440 -12.83 19.74 -13.48
CA ARG A 440 -12.61 18.40 -12.94
C ARG A 440 -11.99 17.48 -13.99
N ILE A 441 -12.35 17.65 -15.26
CA ILE A 441 -11.65 17.00 -16.39
C ILE A 441 -10.20 17.46 -16.44
N SER A 442 -9.93 18.76 -16.34
CA SER A 442 -8.56 19.29 -16.31
C SER A 442 -7.75 18.72 -15.14
N GLN A 443 -8.34 18.65 -13.94
CA GLN A 443 -7.67 18.05 -12.78
C GLN A 443 -7.37 16.56 -12.96
N LEU A 444 -8.32 15.80 -13.51
CA LEU A 444 -8.13 14.37 -13.80
C LEU A 444 -7.08 14.19 -14.89
N LYS A 445 -7.05 15.06 -15.90
CA LYS A 445 -6.03 15.07 -16.96
C LYS A 445 -4.65 15.37 -16.38
N ASP A 446 -4.53 16.37 -15.51
CA ASP A 446 -3.27 16.70 -14.85
C ASP A 446 -2.76 15.52 -14.00
N CYS A 447 -3.64 14.88 -13.22
CA CYS A 447 -3.28 13.67 -12.45
C CYS A 447 -2.86 12.50 -13.35
N LEU A 448 -3.57 12.26 -14.45
CA LEU A 448 -3.24 11.17 -15.37
C LEU A 448 -1.94 11.43 -16.13
N MET A 449 -1.68 12.69 -16.52
CA MET A 449 -0.43 13.10 -17.16
C MET A 449 0.76 12.92 -16.20
N GLU A 450 0.60 13.25 -14.92
CA GLU A 450 1.63 12.98 -13.90
C GLU A 450 1.92 11.48 -13.72
N GLU A 451 0.93 10.60 -13.88
CA GLU A 451 1.14 9.15 -13.86
C GLU A 451 1.78 8.63 -15.14
N LEU A 452 1.41 9.17 -16.31
CA LEU A 452 2.02 8.82 -17.59
C LEU A 452 3.49 9.25 -17.66
N ASP A 453 3.81 10.44 -17.16
CA ASP A 453 5.20 10.91 -17.06
C ASP A 453 6.02 9.98 -16.16
N ARG A 454 5.45 9.50 -15.04
CA ARG A 454 6.11 8.50 -14.18
C ARG A 454 6.37 7.18 -14.91
N LYS A 455 5.41 6.69 -15.69
CA LYS A 455 5.58 5.44 -16.47
C LYS A 455 6.64 5.60 -17.56
N ASN A 456 6.62 6.73 -18.27
CA ASN A 456 7.62 7.03 -19.30
C ASN A 456 9.03 7.19 -18.72
N ASP A 457 9.16 7.83 -17.56
CA ASP A 457 10.46 7.98 -16.88
C ASP A 457 10.97 6.64 -16.37
N ALA A 458 10.10 5.77 -15.84
CA ALA A 458 10.46 4.40 -15.45
C ALA A 458 10.94 3.56 -16.64
N GLU A 459 10.26 3.63 -17.78
CA GLU A 459 10.62 2.87 -19.00
C GLU A 459 11.95 3.36 -19.61
N LYS A 460 12.23 4.67 -19.56
CA LYS A 460 13.52 5.24 -20.00
C LYS A 460 14.68 4.88 -19.08
N ILE A 461 14.43 4.71 -17.78
CA ILE A 461 15.42 4.22 -16.82
C ILE A 461 15.75 2.74 -17.12
N GLU A 462 14.74 1.92 -17.40
CA GLU A 462 14.92 0.50 -17.73
C GLU A 462 15.67 0.30 -19.05
N ASN A 463 15.42 1.17 -20.04
CA ASN A 463 16.13 1.20 -21.32
C ASN A 463 17.51 1.89 -21.26
N GLY A 464 17.90 2.45 -20.12
CA GLY A 464 19.20 3.08 -19.89
C GLY A 464 19.39 4.43 -20.60
N GLU A 465 18.29 5.08 -21.00
CA GLU A 465 18.31 6.36 -21.73
C GLU A 465 18.45 7.57 -20.80
N ILE A 466 18.09 7.44 -19.52
CA ILE A 466 18.18 8.49 -18.49
C ILE A 466 18.77 7.89 -17.21
N ARG A 467 19.59 8.65 -16.47
CA ARG A 467 20.06 8.25 -15.12
C ARG A 467 19.05 8.69 -14.06
N ASN A 468 18.87 7.89 -12.99
CA ASN A 468 17.89 8.15 -11.92
C ASN A 468 17.92 9.59 -11.33
N ASP A 469 19.05 10.28 -11.45
CA ASP A 469 19.31 11.64 -10.97
C ASP A 469 18.78 12.77 -11.88
N GLU A 470 18.23 12.48 -13.07
CA GLU A 470 17.75 13.48 -14.04
C GLU A 470 16.21 13.64 -14.12
N ILE A 471 15.45 12.99 -13.23
CA ILE A 471 13.98 13.04 -13.21
C ILE A 471 13.49 14.45 -12.80
N ARG A 472 12.47 14.97 -13.48
CA ARG A 472 11.72 16.14 -12.99
C ARG A 472 10.84 15.71 -11.83
N VAL A 473 11.38 15.83 -10.62
CA VAL A 473 10.65 15.51 -9.39
C VAL A 473 9.56 16.57 -9.14
N GLY A 474 8.33 16.24 -9.52
CA GLY A 474 7.15 16.67 -8.76
C GLY A 474 7.14 15.89 -7.45
N GLU A 475 7.02 16.61 -6.33
CA GLU A 475 7.14 16.17 -4.93
C GLU A 475 7.04 14.65 -4.64
N ASN A 476 8.23 14.04 -4.50
CA ASN A 476 8.61 13.03 -3.50
C ASN A 476 7.61 11.87 -3.23
N ARG A 477 7.60 10.83 -4.09
CA ARG A 477 7.09 9.48 -3.75
C ARG A 477 7.97 8.38 -4.34
N ASP A 478 8.12 7.29 -3.60
CA ASP A 478 9.05 6.17 -3.80
C ASP A 478 8.77 5.35 -5.08
N ILE A 479 9.62 5.53 -6.10
CA ILE A 479 9.53 4.91 -7.43
C ILE A 479 9.78 3.38 -7.42
N GLU A 480 10.48 2.85 -6.41
CA GLU A 480 10.79 1.41 -6.31
C GLU A 480 9.55 0.54 -6.08
N LYS A 481 8.46 1.11 -5.57
CA LYS A 481 7.23 0.37 -5.28
C LYS A 481 6.35 0.17 -6.52
N ASP A 482 6.40 1.11 -7.45
CA ASP A 482 5.61 1.09 -8.69
C ASP A 482 6.18 0.06 -9.70
N ILE A 483 7.46 -0.29 -9.58
CA ILE A 483 8.13 -1.31 -10.40
C ILE A 483 7.67 -2.73 -10.02
N GLU A 484 7.32 -2.98 -8.75
CA GLU A 484 6.76 -4.28 -8.32
C GLU A 484 5.30 -4.47 -8.79
N GLU A 485 4.54 -3.39 -8.98
CA GLU A 485 3.16 -3.45 -9.50
C GLU A 485 3.09 -3.67 -11.04
N MET A 486 4.20 -3.49 -11.76
CA MET A 486 4.29 -3.62 -13.22
C MET A 486 4.29 -5.06 -13.75
N GLU A 487 4.48 -6.11 -12.92
CA GLU A 487 4.50 -7.50 -13.41
C GLU A 487 3.09 -8.08 -13.69
N GLU A 488 1.99 -7.43 -13.30
CA GLU A 488 0.63 -8.00 -13.39
C GLU A 488 -0.25 -7.52 -14.56
N LEU A 489 0.12 -6.47 -15.32
CA LEU A 489 -0.74 -5.92 -16.39
C LEU A 489 -0.08 -5.99 -17.78
N LYS A 490 -0.39 -7.03 -18.57
CA LYS A 490 0.09 -7.18 -19.96
C LYS A 490 -0.91 -6.68 -21.01
N SER A 491 -0.52 -5.57 -21.66
CA SER A 491 -0.39 -5.33 -23.11
C SER A 491 -1.54 -5.47 -24.14
N SER A 492 -2.83 -5.37 -23.79
CA SER A 492 -3.88 -5.21 -24.83
C SER A 492 -4.60 -3.86 -24.84
N ASP A 493 -4.66 -3.15 -23.72
CA ASP A 493 -5.58 -2.01 -23.57
C ASP A 493 -4.93 -0.66 -23.93
N PHE A 494 -3.62 -0.64 -24.17
CA PHE A 494 -2.83 0.59 -24.35
C PHE A 494 -3.02 1.25 -25.73
N GLU A 495 -3.07 0.46 -26.81
CA GLU A 495 -3.28 1.01 -28.17
C GLU A 495 -4.72 1.52 -28.40
N GLU A 496 -5.69 1.01 -27.65
CA GLU A 496 -7.08 1.42 -27.75
C GLU A 496 -7.33 2.72 -26.98
N PHE A 497 -6.65 2.90 -25.84
CA PHE A 497 -6.69 4.12 -25.03
C PHE A 497 -6.06 5.33 -25.73
N GLU A 498 -4.94 5.12 -26.43
CA GLU A 498 -4.24 6.19 -27.18
C GLU A 498 -5.07 6.69 -28.37
N LYS A 499 -5.89 5.82 -28.98
CA LYS A 499 -6.85 6.21 -30.03
C LYS A 499 -8.00 7.06 -29.49
N ILE A 500 -8.49 6.74 -28.29
CA ILE A 500 -9.59 7.50 -27.66
C ILE A 500 -9.10 8.92 -27.29
N LEU A 501 -7.90 9.04 -26.72
CA LEU A 501 -7.28 10.33 -26.41
C LEU A 501 -7.10 11.22 -27.65
N ASN A 502 -6.59 10.65 -28.74
CA ASN A 502 -6.41 11.39 -30.01
C ASN A 502 -7.74 11.76 -30.68
N SER A 503 -8.82 10.98 -30.46
CA SER A 503 -10.16 11.31 -30.95
C SER A 503 -10.77 12.51 -30.22
N ILE A 504 -10.49 12.65 -28.92
CA ILE A 504 -10.98 13.77 -28.10
C ILE A 504 -10.28 15.08 -28.47
N GLU A 505 -8.98 15.04 -28.82
CA GLU A 505 -8.25 16.23 -29.30
C GLU A 505 -8.70 16.72 -30.68
N ALA A 506 -9.31 15.85 -31.51
CA ALA A 506 -9.80 16.23 -32.83
C ALA A 506 -11.17 16.94 -32.80
N GLU A 507 -11.95 16.79 -31.74
CA GLU A 507 -13.26 17.46 -31.58
C GLU A 507 -13.15 18.87 -30.99
N ASP A 508 -12.01 19.23 -30.37
CA ASP A 508 -11.76 20.57 -29.80
C ASP A 508 -11.35 21.62 -30.86
N GLU A 509 -11.00 21.21 -32.09
CA GLU A 509 -10.70 22.10 -33.22
C GLU A 509 -11.84 22.12 -34.27
N GLY A 510 -13.06 22.44 -33.83
CA GLY A 510 -14.03 23.10 -34.70
C GLY A 510 -15.46 22.57 -34.62
N ILE A 511 -16.28 23.21 -33.77
CA ILE A 511 -17.73 23.26 -33.95
C ILE A 511 -18.20 24.69 -33.63
N GLU A 512 -18.44 25.49 -34.69
CA GLU A 512 -19.37 26.62 -34.65
C GLU A 512 -20.81 26.06 -34.58
N GLU A 513 -21.68 26.80 -33.89
CA GLU A 513 -23.11 26.51 -33.70
C GLU A 513 -23.85 26.21 -35.02
N ASP A 514 -24.84 25.31 -34.93
CA ASP A 514 -25.85 24.91 -35.92
C ASP A 514 -25.47 23.80 -36.93
N GLU A 515 -25.81 22.54 -36.63
CA GLU A 515 -26.54 21.62 -37.52
C GLU A 515 -26.90 20.29 -36.80
N GLU A 516 -28.14 19.81 -37.01
CA GLU A 516 -28.59 18.45 -36.64
C GLU A 516 -27.74 17.42 -37.40
N ILE A 517 -27.14 16.46 -36.69
CA ILE A 517 -26.53 15.28 -37.31
C ILE A 517 -27.07 14.02 -36.64
N GLU A 518 -27.94 13.31 -37.37
CA GLU A 518 -28.24 11.89 -37.16
C GLU A 518 -26.96 11.09 -37.42
N ILE A 519 -26.49 10.32 -36.44
CA ILE A 519 -25.46 9.30 -36.67
C ILE A 519 -25.98 7.94 -36.21
N GLU A 520 -26.40 7.17 -37.21
CA GLU A 520 -26.55 5.73 -37.18
C GLU A 520 -25.21 5.02 -36.93
N GLU A 521 -25.30 3.84 -36.31
CA GLU A 521 -24.29 2.76 -36.26
C GLU A 521 -22.91 3.07 -35.64
N ILE A 522 -22.75 2.69 -34.37
CA ILE A 522 -21.53 2.00 -33.94
C ILE A 522 -21.92 0.65 -33.32
N LYS A 523 -21.59 -0.42 -34.06
CA LYS A 523 -21.71 -1.82 -33.65
C LYS A 523 -20.65 -2.14 -32.60
N VAL A 524 -21.12 -2.73 -31.50
CA VAL A 524 -20.55 -3.88 -30.77
C VAL A 524 -19.02 -4.03 -30.80
N ILE A 525 -18.40 -3.83 -29.65
CA ILE A 525 -17.40 -4.76 -29.10
C ILE A 525 -17.89 -5.19 -27.73
#